data_AF-A0A0A0NU05-F1
#
_entry.id   AF-A0A0A0NU05-F1
#
_cell.length_a   1.000
_cell.length_b   1.000
_cell.length_c   1.000
_cell.angle_alpha   90.00
_cell.angle_beta   90.00
_cell.angle_gamma   90.00
#
_symmetry.space_group_name_H-M   'P 1'
#
loop_
_entity.id
_entity.type
_entity.pdbx_description
1 polymer ?
#
loop_
_entity_poly.entity_id
_entity_poly.type
_entity_poly.pdbx_seq_one_letter_code
_entity_poly.pdbx_strand_id
1 'polypeptide(L)' 'MLVTALSPVIGYDKASAIAHKADDEGTTLREAALREAALASGDVTAKDFDRIADPAAMVGPAERRG' A
#
# COMPACT_ATOMS: atom_id res chain seq x y z
N MET A 1 6.41 -7.72 1.27
CA MET A 1 6.30 -6.31 1.66
C MET A 1 5.02 -5.76 1.06
N LEU A 2 4.07 -5.23 1.85
CA LEU A 2 2.72 -4.87 1.36
C LEU A 2 2.71 -3.65 0.43
N VAL A 3 3.77 -2.82 0.48
CA VAL A 3 3.87 -1.59 -0.30
C VAL A 3 3.83 -1.84 -1.82
N THR A 4 4.26 -3.02 -2.29
CA THR A 4 4.27 -3.35 -3.72
C THR A 4 2.86 -3.43 -4.32
N ALA A 5 1.84 -3.65 -3.49
CA ALA A 5 0.44 -3.62 -3.91
C ALA A 5 -0.01 -2.21 -4.29
N LEU A 6 0.66 -1.17 -3.80
CA LEU A 6 0.33 0.23 -4.11
C LEU A 6 0.89 0.68 -5.47
N SER A 7 1.99 0.09 -5.95
CA SER A 7 2.67 0.52 -7.18
C SER A 7 1.78 0.60 -8.42
N PRO A 8 0.83 -0.33 -8.68
CA PRO A 8 -0.10 -0.22 -9.82
C PRO A 8 -1.12 0.92 -9.69
N VAL A 9 -1.34 1.45 -8.48
CA VAL A 9 -2.37 2.46 -8.18
C VAL A 9 -1.75 3.85 -8.13
N ILE A 10 -0.60 3.99 -7.45
CA ILE A 10 0.04 5.30 -7.21
C ILE A 10 1.40 5.45 -7.90
N GLY A 11 1.87 4.43 -8.61
CA GLY A 11 3.20 4.39 -9.23
C GLY A 11 4.30 3.90 -8.27
N TYR A 12 5.38 3.39 -8.87
CA TYR A 12 6.51 2.83 -8.13
C TYR A 12 7.18 3.86 -7.22
N ASP A 13 7.47 5.06 -7.72
CA ASP A 13 8.21 6.08 -6.97
C ASP A 13 7.46 6.50 -5.70
N LYS A 14 6.15 6.71 -5.79
CA LYS A 14 5.31 7.03 -4.63
C LYS A 14 5.24 5.87 -3.64
N ALA A 15 5.08 4.64 -4.12
CA ALA A 15 5.07 3.46 -3.26
C ALA A 15 6.41 3.29 -2.53
N SER A 16 7.54 3.48 -3.22
CA SER A 16 8.88 3.43 -2.64
C SER A 16 9.07 4.51 -1.57
N ALA A 17 8.63 5.74 -1.84
CA ALA A 17 8.71 6.84 -0.87
C ALA A 17 7.91 6.55 0.41
N ILE A 18 6.71 5.98 0.29
CA ILE A 18 5.89 5.56 1.44
C ILE A 18 6.61 4.49 2.27
N ALA A 19 7.27 3.53 1.62
CA ALA A 19 8.03 2.50 2.30
C ALA A 19 9.20 3.07 3.12
N HIS A 20 10.01 3.93 2.50
CA HIS A 20 11.12 4.57 3.19
C HIS A 20 10.64 5.42 4.36
N LYS A 21 9.60 6.22 4.16
CA LYS A 21 9.03 7.05 5.22
C LYS A 21 8.48 6.23 6.39
N ALA A 22 7.82 5.10 6.11
CA ALA A 22 7.33 4.21 7.16
C ALA A 22 8.48 3.64 8.00
N ASP A 23 9.59 3.24 7.37
CA ASP A 23 10.78 2.73 8.04
C ASP A 23 11.50 3.81 8.85
N ASP A 24 11.75 4.98 8.22
CA ASP A 24 12.45 6.11 8.84
C ASP A 24 11.70 6.68 10.05
N GLU A 25 10.36 6.74 9.98
CA GLU A 25 9.51 7.26 11.06
C GLU A 25 9.06 6.18 12.06
N GLY A 26 9.38 4.90 11.82
CA GLY A 26 8.89 3.79 12.63
C GLY A 26 7.36 3.66 12.64
N THR A 27 6.71 4.01 11.52
CA THR A 27 5.24 3.98 11.37
C THR A 27 4.79 2.83 10.48
N THR A 28 3.49 2.55 10.48
CA THR A 28 2.95 1.55 9.56
C THR A 28 2.88 2.09 8.13
N LEU A 29 2.99 1.21 7.13
CA LEU A 29 2.77 1.57 5.72
C LEU A 29 1.42 2.27 5.50
N ARG A 30 0.41 1.88 6.27
CA ARG A 30 -0.93 2.49 6.23
C ARG A 30 -0.91 3.93 6.69
N GLU A 31 -0.27 4.22 7.83
CA GLU A 31 -0.16 5.59 8.35
C GLU A 31 0.65 6.47 7.40
N ALA A 32 1.79 5.99 6.91
CA ALA A 32 2.61 6.70 5.95
C ALA A 32 1.84 6.98 4.65
N ALA A 33 1.13 5.98 4.10
CA ALA A 33 0.31 6.15 2.90
C ALA A 33 -0.82 7.18 3.08
N LEU A 34 -1.49 7.16 4.24
CA LEU A 34 -2.57 8.11 4.53
C LEU A 34 -2.05 9.54 4.74
N ARG A 35 -0.88 9.70 5.38
CA ARG A 35 -0.22 11.00 5.49
C ARG A 35 0.17 11.54 4.12
N GLU A 36 0.78 10.72 3.28
CA GLU A 36 1.14 11.13 1.91
C GLU A 36 -0.10 11.47 1.08
N ALA A 37 -1.17 10.68 1.16
CA ALA A 37 -2.42 10.96 0.45
C ALA A 37 -3.08 12.28 0.91
N ALA A 38 -2.96 12.62 2.19
CA ALA A 38 -3.44 13.88 2.75
C ALA A 38 -2.62 15.10 2.25
N LEU A 39 -1.31 14.93 2.03
CA LEU A 39 -0.42 15.98 1.50
C LEU A 39 -0.61 16.18 -0.01
N ALA A 40 -0.79 15.09 -0.75
CA ALA A 40 -0.92 15.11 -2.22
C ALA A 40 -2.32 15.47 -2.73
N SER A 41 -3.30 15.70 -1.83
CA SER A 41 -4.70 15.99 -2.18
C SER A 41 -5.37 14.93 -3.07
N GLY A 42 -5.18 13.62 -2.81
CA GLY A 42 -6.16 12.62 -3.30
C GLY A 42 -5.72 11.26 -3.84
N ASP A 43 -4.61 10.65 -3.40
CA ASP A 43 -4.19 9.38 -4.03
C ASP A 43 -4.78 8.09 -3.40
N VAL A 44 -4.96 8.00 -2.07
CA VAL A 44 -5.40 6.75 -1.39
C VAL A 44 -6.17 7.05 -0.10
N THR A 45 -7.41 6.57 0.02
CA THR A 45 -8.16 6.59 1.29
C THR A 45 -7.79 5.41 2.18
N ALA A 46 -8.14 5.47 3.47
CA ALA A 46 -7.97 4.35 4.40
C ALA A 46 -8.62 3.06 3.86
N LYS A 47 -9.82 3.19 3.29
CA LYS A 47 -10.57 2.08 2.71
C LYS A 47 -9.89 1.53 1.45
N ASP A 48 -9.31 2.39 0.62
CA ASP A 48 -8.55 1.94 -0.55
C ASP A 48 -7.29 1.20 -0.14
N PHE A 49 -6.54 1.72 0.83
CA PHE A 49 -5.37 1.04 1.35
C PHE A 49 -5.73 -0.37 1.87
N ASP A 50 -6.76 -0.47 2.71
CA ASP A 50 -7.18 -1.74 3.30
C ASP A 50 -7.65 -2.76 2.23
N ARG A 51 -8.22 -2.26 1.11
CA ARG A 51 -8.61 -3.09 -0.03
C ARG A 51 -7.41 -3.52 -0.90
N ILE A 52 -6.42 -2.63 -1.07
CA ILE A 52 -5.28 -2.85 -1.96
C ILE A 52 -4.21 -3.71 -1.26
N ALA A 53 -3.90 -3.40 0.00
CA ALA A 53 -2.86 -4.03 0.80
C ALA A 53 -3.44 -5.19 1.65
N ASP A 54 -4.26 -6.05 1.05
CA ASP A 54 -4.80 -7.26 1.68
C ASP A 54 -3.94 -8.49 1.34
N PRO A 55 -3.15 -9.03 2.30
CA PRO A 55 -2.34 -10.22 2.06
C PRO A 55 -3.14 -11.43 1.57
N ALA A 56 -4.38 -11.59 2.02
CA ALA A 56 -5.22 -12.72 1.62
C ALA A 56 -5.65 -12.62 0.15
N ALA A 57 -5.84 -11.40 -0.36
CA ALA A 57 -6.11 -11.16 -1.77
C ALA A 57 -4.84 -11.23 -2.64
N MET A 58 -3.64 -11.09 -2.05
CA MET A 58 -2.36 -11.06 -2.77
C MET A 58 -1.76 -12.44 -3.07
N VAL A 59 -2.27 -13.52 -2.47
CA VAL A 59 -1.70 -14.89 -2.61
C VAL A 59 -2.22 -15.69 -3.81
N GLY A 60 -2.99 -15.05 -4.70
CA GLY A 60 -3.61 -15.72 -5.86
C GLY A 60 -4.82 -16.57 -5.49
N PRO A 61 -5.60 -17.07 -6.48
CA PRO A 61 -6.77 -17.90 -6.19
C PRO A 61 -6.36 -19.17 -5.45
N ALA A 62 -7.09 -19.49 -4.37
CA ALA A 62 -6.90 -20.71 -3.57
C ALA A 62 -7.12 -21.99 -4.40
N GLU A 63 -7.76 -21.88 -5.57
CA GLU A 63 -7.98 -23.00 -6.47
C GLU A 63 -6.79 -23.19 -7.41
N ARG A 64 -5.89 -24.09 -7.01
CA ARG A 64 -5.35 -25.14 -7.90
C ARG A 64 -4.75 -26.28 -7.08
N ARG A 65 -5.52 -27.36 -7.00
CA ARG A 65 -5.13 -28.73 -7.40
C ARG A 65 -6.34 -29.65 -7.17
N GLY A 66 -7.11 -29.84 -8.24
CA GLY A 66 -7.77 -31.13 -8.46
C GLY A 66 -6.75 -32.15 -8.94
#